data_AF-R4KVV1-F1
#
_entry.id   AF-R4KVV1-F1
#
_cell.length_a   1.000
_cell.length_b   1.000
_cell.length_c   1.000
_cell.angle_alpha   90.00
_cell.angle_beta   90.00
_cell.angle_gamma   90.00
#
_symmetry.space_group_name_H-M   'P 1'
#
loop_
_entity.id
_entity.type
_entity.pdbx_description
1 polymer ?
#
loop_
_entity_poly.entity_id
_entity_poly.type
_entity_poly.pdbx_seq_one_letter_code
_entity_poly.pdbx_strand_id
1 'polypeptide(L)' 'MRTGCFAYKRNSCTALKVKKCEGCSFYKTKEQFELGQKKALERIRGLDAERQKHIFEKYYGGERA' A
#
# COMPACT_ATOMS: atom_id res chain seq x y z
N MET A 1 19.26 12.38 -11.00
CA MET A 1 18.69 11.69 -12.18
C MET A 1 19.49 10.40 -12.37
N ARG A 2 18.90 9.19 -12.27
CA ARG A 2 19.66 7.92 -12.15
C ARG A 2 19.68 7.17 -13.49
N THR A 3 20.74 7.36 -14.26
CA THR A 3 20.95 6.84 -15.63
C THR A 3 21.09 5.31 -15.72
N GLY A 4 21.46 4.62 -14.63
CA GLY A 4 21.55 3.15 -14.56
C GLY A 4 20.24 2.41 -14.27
N CYS A 5 19.07 3.07 -14.34
CA CYS A 5 17.80 2.43 -14.05
C CYS A 5 17.26 1.66 -15.28
N PHE A 6 17.13 0.33 -15.20
CA PHE A 6 16.63 -0.52 -16.29
C PHE A 6 15.24 -0.10 -16.84
N ALA A 7 14.43 0.52 -15.97
CA ALA A 7 13.10 1.02 -16.28
C ALA A 7 13.09 2.46 -16.85
N TYR A 8 14.24 3.11 -17.01
CA TYR A 8 14.31 4.49 -17.53
C TYR A 8 14.60 4.49 -19.04
N LYS A 9 13.59 4.83 -19.85
CA LYS A 9 13.71 4.96 -21.31
C LYS A 9 12.97 6.19 -21.80
N ARG A 10 13.52 6.86 -22.83
CA ARG A 10 12.94 8.08 -23.44
C ARG A 10 12.55 9.12 -22.37
N ASN A 11 13.51 9.50 -21.54
CA ASN A 11 13.38 10.46 -20.44
C ASN A 11 12.30 10.14 -19.37
N SER A 12 11.77 8.91 -19.31
CA SER A 12 10.67 8.55 -18.41
C SER A 12 10.79 7.13 -17.84
N CYS A 13 10.16 6.87 -16.69
CA CYS A 13 10.08 5.52 -16.13
C CYS A 13 9.00 4.72 -16.88
N THR A 14 9.41 3.71 -17.66
CA THR A 14 8.49 2.84 -18.40
C THR A 14 7.80 1.83 -17.49
N ALA A 15 8.41 1.41 -16.38
CA ALA A 15 7.76 0.50 -15.41
C ALA A 15 6.47 1.11 -14.82
N LEU A 16 6.40 2.44 -14.65
CA LEU A 16 5.19 3.14 -14.20
C LEU A 16 4.15 3.35 -15.31
N LYS A 17 4.53 3.19 -16.59
CA LYS A 17 3.63 3.34 -17.76
C LYS A 17 3.01 2.03 -18.20
N VAL A 18 3.63 0.89 -17.90
CA VAL A 18 3.17 -0.43 -18.31
C VAL A 18 2.03 -0.90 -17.39
N LYS A 19 0.79 -0.71 -17.84
CA LYS A 19 -0.40 -1.37 -17.26
C LYS A 19 -0.56 -2.85 -17.65
N LYS A 20 0.49 -3.50 -18.19
CA LYS A 20 0.48 -4.96 -18.44
C LYS A 20 0.63 -5.70 -17.12
N CYS A 21 -0.48 -5.80 -16.40
CA CYS A 21 -0.61 -6.46 -15.11
C CYS A 21 -1.56 -7.68 -15.22
N GLU A 22 -1.54 -8.36 -16.37
CA GLU A 22 -2.30 -9.59 -16.60
C GLU A 22 -1.74 -10.70 -15.69
N GLY A 23 -2.59 -11.30 -14.86
CA GLY A 23 -2.16 -12.29 -13.86
C GLY A 23 -1.43 -11.71 -12.62
N CYS A 24 -1.46 -10.39 -12.42
CA CYS A 24 -0.86 -9.75 -11.25
C CYS A 24 -1.52 -10.18 -9.92
N SER A 25 -0.87 -11.05 -9.15
CA SER A 25 -1.32 -11.41 -7.78
C SER A 25 -1.33 -10.23 -6.79
N PHE A 26 -0.69 -9.11 -7.16
CA PHE A 26 -0.72 -7.84 -6.40
C PHE A 26 -1.92 -6.94 -6.73
N TYR A 27 -2.58 -7.15 -7.89
CA TYR A 27 -3.77 -6.39 -8.25
C TYR A 27 -4.96 -6.91 -7.44
N LYS A 28 -5.59 -6.02 -6.68
CA LYS A 28 -6.80 -6.31 -5.93
C LYS A 28 -7.99 -5.63 -6.60
N THR A 29 -9.13 -6.30 -6.67
CA THR A 29 -10.40 -5.62 -6.93
C THR A 29 -10.70 -4.63 -5.80
N LYS A 30 -11.60 -3.66 -6.04
CA LYS A 30 -12.03 -2.70 -5.00
C LYS A 30 -12.52 -3.43 -3.74
N GLU A 31 -13.35 -4.46 -3.91
CA GLU A 31 -13.86 -5.31 -2.83
C GLU A 31 -12.76 -6.06 -2.08
N GLN A 32 -11.77 -6.63 -2.78
CA GLN A 32 -10.63 -7.29 -2.15
C GLN A 32 -9.73 -6.32 -1.37
N PHE A 33 -9.63 -5.07 -1.83
CA PHE A 33 -8.95 -4.00 -1.11
C PHE A 33 -9.74 -3.61 0.15
N GLU A 34 -11.04 -3.36 0.04
CA GLU A 34 -11.92 -3.00 1.17
C GLU A 34 -11.98 -4.11 2.24
N LEU A 35 -12.12 -5.37 1.82
CA LEU A 35 -12.05 -6.53 2.72
C LEU A 35 -10.67 -6.68 3.38
N GLY A 36 -9.59 -6.40 2.65
CA GLY A 36 -8.22 -6.38 3.17
C GLY A 36 -8.02 -5.30 4.23
N GLN A 37 -8.53 -4.08 3.99
CA GLN A 37 -8.50 -2.97 4.94
C GLN A 37 -9.29 -3.32 6.21
N LYS A 38 -10.49 -3.89 6.07
CA LYS A 38 -11.30 -4.31 7.22
C LYS A 38 -10.54 -5.33 8.10
N LYS A 39 -10.00 -6.39 7.49
CA LYS A 39 -9.20 -7.41 8.22
C LYS A 39 -7.95 -6.84 8.88
N ALA A 40 -7.28 -5.86 8.25
CA ALA A 40 -6.14 -5.18 8.85
C ALA A 40 -6.55 -4.36 10.07
N LEU A 41 -7.65 -3.59 9.99
CA LEU A 41 -8.19 -2.82 11.11
C LEU A 41 -8.67 -3.72 12.25
N GLU A 42 -9.33 -4.84 11.96
CA GLU A 42 -9.72 -5.83 12.98
C GLU A 42 -8.49 -6.40 13.71
N ARG A 43 -7.41 -6.71 12.98
CA ARG A 43 -6.15 -7.17 13.59
C ARG A 43 -5.48 -6.08 14.43
N ILE A 44 -5.48 -4.82 13.99
CA ILE A 44 -4.98 -3.69 14.79
C ILE A 44 -5.82 -3.51 16.06
N ARG A 45 -7.15 -3.61 15.95
CA ARG A 45 -8.10 -3.54 17.08
C ARG A 45 -7.91 -4.66 18.12
N GLY A 46 -7.24 -5.76 17.77
CA GLY A 46 -6.85 -6.83 18.70
C GLY A 46 -5.44 -6.71 19.32
N LEU A 47 -4.68 -5.65 19.03
CA LEU A 47 -3.38 -5.38 19.66
C LEU A 47 -3.54 -4.61 20.99
N ASP A 48 -2.51 -4.65 21.84
CA ASP A 48 -2.42 -3.85 23.06
C ASP A 48 -2.55 -2.34 22.78
N ALA A 49 -3.17 -1.61 23.71
CA ALA A 49 -3.50 -0.19 23.55
C ALA A 49 -2.31 0.70 23.19
N GLU A 50 -1.11 0.42 23.72
CA GLU A 50 0.12 1.14 23.37
C GLU A 50 0.52 0.92 21.91
N ARG A 51 0.47 -0.33 21.43
CA ARG A 51 0.77 -0.69 20.03
C ARG A 51 -0.26 -0.11 19.09
N GLN A 52 -1.54 -0.12 19.47
CA GLN A 52 -2.61 0.55 18.74
C GLN A 52 -2.33 2.04 18.60
N LYS A 53 -2.10 2.73 19.73
CA LYS A 53 -1.82 4.16 19.76
C LYS A 53 -0.63 4.51 18.87
N HIS A 54 0.48 3.77 18.98
CA HIS A 54 1.65 3.95 18.12
C HIS A 54 1.32 3.80 16.62
N ILE A 55 0.50 2.82 16.24
CA ILE A 55 0.09 2.60 14.84
C ILE A 55 -0.80 3.76 14.35
N PHE A 56 -1.78 4.21 15.14
CA PHE A 56 -2.64 5.34 14.79
C PHE A 56 -1.86 6.66 14.68
N GLU A 57 -0.97 6.95 15.62
CA GLU A 57 -0.10 8.14 15.57
C GLU A 57 0.84 8.12 14.37
N LYS A 58 1.45 6.97 14.06
CA LYS A 58 2.47 6.84 13.01
C LYS A 58 1.92 6.77 11.58
N TYR A 59 0.74 6.18 11.38
CA TYR A 59 0.19 5.90 10.04
C TYR A 59 -1.13 6.60 9.74
N TYR A 60 -1.84 7.11 10.74
CA TYR A 60 -3.15 7.76 10.61
C TYR A 60 -3.18 9.17 11.20
N GLY A 61 -2.02 9.78 11.48
CA GLY A 61 -1.90 11.16 11.97
C GLY A 61 -2.36 11.39 13.41
N GLY A 62 -2.65 10.32 14.17
CA GLY A 62 -3.14 10.41 15.55
C GLY A 62 -4.65 10.65 15.69
N GLU A 63 -5.37 10.87 14.59
CA GLU A 63 -6.84 10.88 14.61
C GLU A 63 -7.37 9.46 14.83
N ARG A 64 -8.25 9.30 15.84
CA ARG A 64 -8.91 8.03 16.13
C ARG A 64 -10.04 7.80 15.11
N ALA A 65 -9.95 6.70 14.37
CA ALA A 65 -10.96 6.23 13.41
C ALA A 65 -11.87 5.12 14.00
#